data_AF-A0A8C0BES6-F1
#
_entry.id   AF-A0A8C0BES6-F1
#
_cell.length_a   1.000
_cell.length_b   1.000
_cell.length_c   1.000
_cell.angle_alpha   90.00
_cell.angle_beta   90.00
_cell.angle_gamma   90.00
#
_symmetry.space_group_name_H-M   'P 1'
#
loop_
_entity.id
_entity.type
_entity.pdbx_description
1 polymer ?
#
loop_
_entity_poly.entity_id
_entity_poly.type
_entity_poly.pdbx_seq_one_letter_code
_entity_poly.pdbx_strand_id
1 'polypeptide(L)'
;GFRFHSCQNSLCFVIAVVVDLLVSMCRSALESPRKVVIFEPYPSVVDPNDPQMLAFNPRKKNYDRVMKALDSITSIREMTQAPYLEIKKQMDKQDPLAHPLLQWYKIDSHKMIIIKQLKFMHTPHQFLLLSSPPAKESNFRAAKNLYGSTFAFHGSHIENWHSILRNGLVVASNTRLQLHGAMFGSGIYLSPLSSISFGYSACLTALIKFSHVFTSQSQKKGQQSQFLQSRNLKCIALCEVITSSDLHKHGEIWVVPNTDHVCTRFFFVYEDGQVGDTSINTQEPSIHKEILRVIGNQTATG
;
A
#
# COMPACT_ATOMS: atom_id res chain seq x y z
N GLY A 1 25.32 8.49 2.75
CA GLY A 1 24.54 9.42 1.94
C GLY A 1 24.54 8.96 0.50
N PHE A 2 23.43 8.41 0.00
CA PHE A 2 23.31 7.98 -1.40
C PHE A 2 22.71 9.11 -2.25
N ARG A 3 23.47 9.49 -3.27
CA ARG A 3 23.19 10.59 -4.20
C ARG A 3 22.09 10.20 -5.19
N PHE A 4 21.08 11.04 -5.35
CA PHE A 4 20.15 11.05 -6.50
C PHE A 4 20.85 11.46 -7.83
N HIS A 5 22.18 11.38 -7.93
CA HIS A 5 22.96 12.02 -9.00
C HIS A 5 23.65 11.08 -9.99
N SER A 6 23.40 9.76 -9.96
CA SER A 6 24.14 8.86 -10.88
C SER A 6 23.43 7.59 -11.34
N CYS A 7 22.10 7.50 -11.28
CA CYS A 7 21.39 6.40 -11.95
C CYS A 7 20.50 6.94 -13.07
N GLN A 8 20.94 6.75 -14.31
CA GLN A 8 20.12 6.95 -15.49
C GLN A 8 18.82 6.10 -15.40
N ASN A 9 17.72 6.83 -15.25
CA ASN A 9 16.39 6.67 -15.86
C ASN A 9 15.40 5.56 -15.45
N SER A 10 15.74 4.47 -14.75
CA SER A 10 14.71 3.47 -14.35
C SER A 10 14.56 3.27 -12.84
N LEU A 11 15.64 3.03 -12.11
CA LEU A 11 15.59 2.75 -10.67
C LEU A 11 15.15 3.97 -9.85
N CYS A 12 15.62 5.17 -10.22
CA CYS A 12 15.21 6.42 -9.58
C CYS A 12 13.71 6.69 -9.76
N PHE A 13 13.18 6.36 -10.95
CA PHE A 13 11.76 6.47 -11.27
C PHE A 13 10.90 5.51 -10.45
N VAL A 14 11.33 4.24 -10.33
CA VAL A 14 10.63 3.22 -9.52
C VAL A 14 10.51 3.65 -8.06
N ILE A 15 11.63 4.11 -7.47
CA ILE A 15 11.65 4.62 -6.10
C ILE A 15 10.70 5.81 -5.95
N ALA A 16 10.65 6.68 -6.96
CA ALA A 16 9.85 7.89 -6.91
C ALA A 16 8.34 7.61 -6.89
N VAL A 17 7.84 6.70 -7.72
CA VAL A 17 6.41 6.31 -7.74
C VAL A 17 5.99 5.63 -6.43
N VAL A 18 6.83 4.74 -5.89
CA VAL A 18 6.53 4.08 -4.61
C VAL A 18 6.51 5.10 -3.48
N VAL A 19 7.46 6.05 -3.45
CA VAL A 19 7.47 7.12 -2.45
C VAL A 19 6.22 8.00 -2.55
N ASP A 20 5.77 8.32 -3.77
CA ASP A 20 4.54 9.08 -4.01
C ASP A 20 3.30 8.39 -3.40
N LEU A 21 3.20 7.07 -3.61
CA LEU A 21 2.14 6.24 -3.05
C LEU A 21 2.17 6.25 -1.51
N LEU A 22 3.36 6.05 -0.92
CA LEU A 22 3.52 6.03 0.54
C LEU A 22 3.19 7.40 1.16
N VAL A 23 3.58 8.50 0.53
CA VAL A 23 3.21 9.86 0.96
C VAL A 23 1.70 10.06 0.86
N SER A 24 1.06 9.60 -0.21
CA SER A 24 -0.40 9.70 -0.40
C SER A 24 -1.19 8.93 0.66
N MET A 25 -0.79 7.70 0.97
CA MET A 25 -1.38 6.91 2.05
C MET A 25 -1.18 7.55 3.43
N CYS A 26 0.00 8.13 3.66
CA CYS A 26 0.30 8.83 4.90
C CYS A 26 -0.61 10.05 5.11
N ARG A 27 -0.77 10.89 4.07
CA ARG A 27 -1.72 12.01 4.11
C ARG A 27 -3.13 11.53 4.45
N SER A 28 -3.61 10.49 3.75
CA SER A 28 -4.93 9.91 4.02
C SER A 28 -5.08 9.38 5.46
N ALA A 29 -4.04 8.72 5.99
CA ALA A 29 -4.02 8.26 7.37
C ALA A 29 -4.07 9.41 8.40
N LEU A 30 -3.40 10.53 8.12
CA LEU A 30 -3.37 11.73 8.96
C LEU A 30 -4.66 12.56 8.90
N GLU A 31 -5.35 12.57 7.75
CA GLU A 31 -6.66 13.20 7.58
C GLU A 31 -7.78 12.40 8.26
N SER A 32 -7.58 11.09 8.42
CA SER A 32 -8.59 10.22 9.04
C SER A 32 -8.88 10.62 10.49
N PRO A 33 -10.17 10.60 10.92
CA PRO A 33 -10.50 10.73 12.35
C PRO A 33 -9.91 9.59 13.19
N ARG A 34 -9.50 8.48 12.55
CA ARG A 34 -8.89 7.32 13.20
C ARG A 34 -7.36 7.38 13.27
N LYS A 35 -6.72 8.49 12.86
CA LYS A 35 -5.25 8.64 12.79
C LYS A 35 -4.51 8.18 14.05
N VAL A 36 -5.10 8.37 15.23
CA VAL A 36 -4.51 7.93 16.50
C VAL A 36 -4.29 6.41 16.57
N VAL A 37 -5.13 5.65 15.87
CA VAL A 37 -5.12 4.18 15.83
C VAL A 37 -4.41 3.63 14.59
N ILE A 38 -4.57 4.28 13.43
CA ILE A 38 -4.12 3.72 12.14
C ILE A 38 -2.83 4.35 11.60
N PHE A 39 -2.39 5.49 12.14
CA PHE A 39 -1.14 6.11 11.73
C PHE A 39 0.06 5.50 12.48
N GLU A 40 0.29 4.22 12.20
CA GLU A 40 1.37 3.42 12.77
C GLU A 40 2.12 2.64 11.69
N PRO A 41 3.45 2.56 11.73
CA PRO A 41 4.34 3.27 12.63
C PRO A 41 4.28 4.79 12.44
N TYR A 42 4.36 5.52 13.54
CA TYR A 42 4.62 6.96 13.52
C TYR A 42 6.08 7.23 13.06
N PRO A 43 6.35 8.25 12.23
CA PRO A 43 7.70 8.57 11.78
C PRO A 43 8.68 8.80 12.94
N SER A 44 9.88 8.24 12.82
CA SER A 44 10.99 8.49 13.75
C SER A 44 12.09 9.23 13.02
N VAL A 45 12.13 10.55 13.19
CA VAL A 45 13.02 11.44 12.43
C VAL A 45 13.79 12.33 13.41
N VAL A 46 15.12 12.34 13.28
CA VAL A 46 16.04 13.16 14.07
C VAL A 46 15.88 14.63 13.68
N ASP A 47 15.96 15.52 14.66
CA ASP A 47 15.94 16.97 14.41
C ASP A 47 17.23 17.40 13.68
N PRO A 48 17.14 18.07 12.51
CA PRO A 48 18.30 18.58 11.80
C PRO A 48 19.13 19.59 12.60
N ASN A 49 18.52 20.28 13.57
CA ASN A 49 19.18 21.29 14.41
C ASN A 49 19.65 20.72 15.76
N ASP A 50 19.14 19.56 16.17
CA ASP A 50 19.54 18.87 17.40
C ASP A 50 19.62 17.34 17.19
N PRO A 51 20.82 16.81 16.92
CA PRO A 51 21.01 15.37 16.68
C PRO A 51 20.65 14.45 17.86
N GLN A 52 20.50 14.98 19.07
CA GLN A 52 20.12 14.20 20.26
C GLN A 52 18.61 14.07 20.42
N MET A 53 17.82 14.80 19.62
CA MET A 53 16.37 14.82 19.72
C MET A 53 15.69 14.30 18.45
N LEU A 54 14.52 13.68 18.64
CA LEU A 54 13.62 13.32 17.54
C LEU A 54 12.63 14.46 17.31
N ALA A 55 12.69 15.08 16.13
CA ALA A 55 11.68 16.02 15.67
C ALA A 55 10.32 15.33 15.45
N PHE A 56 10.35 14.08 14.97
CA PHE A 56 9.19 13.19 14.99
C PHE A 56 9.47 12.03 15.94
N ASN A 57 8.83 12.07 17.10
CA ASN A 57 9.00 11.09 18.17
C ASN A 57 7.75 10.22 18.32
N PRO A 58 7.84 8.89 18.10
CA PRO A 58 6.71 7.97 18.29
C PRO A 58 6.10 7.98 19.71
N ARG A 59 6.88 8.38 20.73
CA ARG A 59 6.41 8.52 22.12
C ARG A 59 5.67 9.83 22.39
N LYS A 60 5.87 10.85 21.56
CA LYS A 60 5.24 12.18 21.66
C LYS A 60 4.77 12.63 20.28
N LYS A 61 3.67 12.03 19.84
CA LYS A 61 3.14 12.22 18.48
C LYS A 61 2.55 13.61 18.30
N ASN A 62 2.91 14.25 17.19
CA ASN A 62 2.36 15.53 16.76
C ASN A 62 1.94 15.40 15.29
N TYR A 63 0.69 15.00 15.08
CA TYR A 63 0.15 14.72 13.74
C TYR A 63 0.13 15.96 12.84
N ASP A 64 -0.21 17.12 13.39
CA ASP A 64 -0.29 18.37 12.62
C ASP A 64 1.09 18.81 12.13
N ARG A 65 2.13 18.62 12.95
CA ARG A 65 3.51 18.90 12.55
C ARG A 65 3.99 17.97 11.43
N VAL A 66 3.59 16.69 11.46
CA VAL A 66 3.89 15.73 10.38
C VAL A 66 3.18 16.16 9.10
N MET A 67 1.88 16.50 9.17
CA MET A 67 1.13 16.99 8.01
C MET A 67 1.80 18.21 7.37
N LYS A 68 2.18 19.21 8.18
CA LYS A 68 2.88 20.40 7.69
C LYS A 68 4.19 20.08 6.96
N ALA A 69 4.98 19.12 7.49
CA ALA A 69 6.21 18.68 6.82
C ALA A 69 5.91 17.93 5.51
N LEU A 70 4.85 17.10 5.47
CA LEU A 70 4.41 16.42 4.25
C LEU A 70 3.96 17.40 3.17
N ASP A 71 3.27 18.46 3.53
CA ASP A 71 2.81 19.49 2.58
C ASP A 71 3.98 20.25 1.94
N SER A 72 5.15 20.24 2.60
CA SER A 72 6.39 20.84 2.12
C SER A 72 7.29 19.88 1.35
N ILE A 73 6.86 18.62 1.17
CA ILE A 73 7.56 17.67 0.28
C ILE A 73 7.25 18.07 -1.17
N THR A 74 8.30 18.45 -1.90
CA THR A 74 8.25 18.75 -3.33
C THR A 74 7.61 17.61 -4.12
N SER A 75 6.84 17.94 -5.16
CA SER A 75 6.19 16.90 -5.96
C SER A 75 7.24 16.03 -6.66
N ILE A 76 6.93 14.76 -6.88
CA ILE A 76 7.86 13.85 -7.55
C ILE A 76 8.20 14.34 -8.96
N ARG A 77 7.23 14.94 -9.67
CA ARG A 77 7.44 15.54 -10.99
C ARG A 77 8.54 16.61 -10.97
N GLU A 78 8.55 17.46 -9.95
CA GLU A 78 9.59 18.49 -9.79
C GLU A 78 10.93 17.84 -9.38
N MET A 79 10.90 16.82 -8.50
CA MET A 79 12.12 16.11 -8.09
C MET A 79 12.86 15.45 -9.26
N THR A 80 12.15 15.01 -10.31
CA THR A 80 12.78 14.42 -11.51
C THR A 80 13.27 15.44 -12.52
N GLN A 81 12.85 16.70 -12.40
CA GLN A 81 13.15 17.77 -13.34
C GLN A 81 14.32 18.67 -12.91
N ALA A 82 14.73 18.62 -11.64
CA ALA A 82 15.82 19.46 -11.12
C ALA A 82 16.90 18.65 -10.37
N PRO A 83 18.12 19.19 -10.26
CA PRO A 83 19.18 18.58 -9.45
C PRO A 83 18.75 18.39 -7.99
N TYR A 84 19.01 17.21 -7.43
CA TYR A 84 18.65 16.87 -6.05
C TYR A 84 19.09 17.89 -4.99
N LEU A 85 20.27 18.51 -5.15
CA LEU A 85 20.75 19.51 -4.19
C LEU A 85 19.87 20.76 -4.19
N GLU A 86 19.35 21.17 -5.34
CA GLU A 86 18.43 22.30 -5.46
C GLU A 86 17.07 21.96 -4.88
N ILE A 87 16.54 20.78 -5.21
CA ILE A 87 15.30 20.24 -4.65
C ILE A 87 15.38 20.16 -3.12
N LYS A 88 16.49 19.67 -2.57
CA LYS A 88 16.72 19.64 -1.13
C LYS A 88 16.73 21.04 -0.53
N LYS A 89 17.48 21.99 -1.12
CA LYS A 89 17.52 23.38 -0.65
C LYS A 89 16.13 24.04 -0.67
N GLN A 90 15.33 23.74 -1.69
CA GLN A 90 13.95 24.22 -1.78
C GLN A 90 13.07 23.65 -0.67
N MET A 91 13.13 22.33 -0.43
CA MET A 91 12.43 21.71 0.69
C MET A 91 12.88 22.27 2.04
N ASP A 92 14.19 22.34 2.30
CA ASP A 92 14.73 22.86 3.56
C ASP A 92 14.28 24.30 3.83
N LYS A 93 14.13 25.11 2.77
CA LYS A 93 13.63 26.50 2.86
C LYS A 93 12.15 26.56 3.24
N GLN A 94 11.34 25.60 2.77
CA GLN A 94 9.91 25.53 3.12
C GLN A 94 9.70 24.94 4.52
N ASP A 95 10.35 23.80 4.78
CA ASP A 95 10.34 23.12 6.06
C ASP A 95 11.60 22.24 6.21
N PRO A 96 12.46 22.47 7.22
CA PRO A 96 13.68 21.68 7.42
C PRO A 96 13.41 20.19 7.71
N LEU A 97 12.18 19.80 8.07
CA LEU A 97 11.80 18.40 8.29
C LEU A 97 11.24 17.71 7.04
N ALA A 98 10.95 18.43 5.96
CA ALA A 98 10.38 17.83 4.75
C ALA A 98 11.33 16.80 4.13
N HIS A 99 12.60 17.15 3.97
CA HIS A 99 13.61 16.25 3.41
C HIS A 99 13.93 15.05 4.33
N PRO A 100 14.19 15.22 5.64
CA PRO A 100 14.32 14.10 6.57
C PRO A 100 13.11 13.15 6.58
N LEU A 101 11.90 13.69 6.52
CA LEU A 101 10.68 12.90 6.46
C LEU A 101 10.56 12.12 5.14
N LEU A 102 10.91 12.74 4.01
CA LEU A 102 11.01 12.06 2.72
C LEU A 102 12.00 10.89 2.75
N GLN A 103 13.16 11.06 3.40
CA GLN A 103 14.13 9.96 3.57
C GLN A 103 13.55 8.79 4.36
N TRP A 104 12.74 9.06 5.37
CA TRP A 104 12.06 8.01 6.14
C TRP A 104 11.11 7.17 5.26
N TYR A 105 10.37 7.79 4.34
CA TYR A 105 9.55 7.06 3.35
C TYR A 105 10.39 6.31 2.30
N LYS A 106 11.53 6.90 1.89
CA LYS A 106 12.45 6.26 0.95
C LYS A 106 13.01 4.95 1.48
N ILE A 107 13.23 4.82 2.79
CA ILE A 107 13.68 3.54 3.36
C ILE A 107 12.63 2.44 3.09
N ASP A 108 11.36 2.75 3.32
CA ASP A 108 10.27 1.79 3.14
C ASP A 108 9.96 1.49 1.68
N SER A 109 10.27 2.39 0.75
CA SER A 109 10.06 2.12 -0.68
C SER A 109 10.92 0.97 -1.20
N HIS A 110 12.05 0.63 -0.56
CA HIS A 110 12.87 -0.52 -0.95
C HIS A 110 12.17 -1.87 -0.70
N LYS A 111 11.08 -1.89 0.08
CA LYS A 111 10.29 -3.09 0.33
C LYS A 111 9.31 -3.40 -0.79
N MET A 112 9.17 -2.50 -1.78
CA MET A 112 8.21 -2.62 -2.87
C MET A 112 8.90 -2.38 -4.20
N ILE A 113 8.60 -3.20 -5.19
CA ILE A 113 9.02 -2.96 -6.58
C ILE A 113 7.82 -2.88 -7.50
N ILE A 114 7.93 -2.05 -8.54
CA ILE A 114 6.89 -1.93 -9.55
C ILE A 114 6.99 -3.13 -10.48
N ILE A 115 5.87 -3.81 -10.66
CA ILE A 115 5.72 -4.88 -11.65
C ILE A 115 4.66 -4.47 -12.68
N LYS A 116 4.75 -5.00 -13.90
CA LYS A 116 3.72 -4.85 -14.93
C LYS A 116 3.41 -6.20 -15.56
N GLN A 117 3.16 -7.21 -14.72
CA GLN A 117 3.13 -8.60 -15.18
C GLN A 117 1.82 -9.35 -14.89
N LEU A 118 0.97 -8.88 -13.98
CA LEU A 118 -0.35 -9.49 -13.76
C LEU A 118 -1.37 -8.79 -14.66
N LYS A 119 -1.65 -9.42 -15.80
CA LYS A 119 -2.49 -8.83 -16.85
C LYS A 119 -3.94 -8.64 -16.40
N PHE A 120 -4.44 -9.57 -15.59
CA PHE A 120 -5.83 -9.59 -15.14
C PHE A 120 -6.24 -8.43 -14.23
N MET A 121 -5.29 -7.69 -13.64
CA MET A 121 -5.61 -6.56 -12.75
C MET A 121 -5.86 -5.24 -13.49
N HIS A 122 -5.46 -5.14 -14.76
CA HIS A 122 -5.77 -4.00 -15.63
C HIS A 122 -5.44 -2.61 -15.04
N THR A 123 -4.35 -2.49 -14.26
CA THR A 123 -3.80 -1.21 -13.81
C THR A 123 -2.30 -1.14 -14.11
N PRO A 124 -1.76 0.04 -14.49
CA PRO A 124 -0.32 0.24 -14.61
C PRO A 124 0.40 0.30 -13.24
N HIS A 125 -0.33 0.54 -12.15
CA HIS A 125 0.21 0.72 -10.79
C HIS A 125 0.11 -0.59 -10.01
N GLN A 126 0.99 -1.53 -10.33
CA GLN A 126 1.11 -2.80 -9.63
C GLN A 126 2.45 -2.88 -8.92
N PHE A 127 2.41 -3.32 -7.67
CA PHE A 127 3.58 -3.40 -6.80
C PHE A 127 3.71 -4.80 -6.24
N LEU A 128 4.91 -5.38 -6.30
CA LEU A 128 5.27 -6.57 -5.55
C LEU A 128 5.93 -6.16 -4.24
N LEU A 129 5.45 -6.70 -3.13
CA LEU A 129 6.03 -6.52 -1.81
C LEU A 129 7.10 -7.60 -1.61
N LEU A 130 8.34 -7.15 -1.44
CA LEU A 130 9.53 -8.02 -1.35
C LEU A 130 9.80 -8.52 0.06
N SER A 131 9.36 -7.80 1.09
CA SER A 131 9.69 -8.13 2.47
C SER A 131 8.56 -7.84 3.44
N SER A 132 8.18 -8.87 4.19
CA SER A 132 7.49 -8.75 5.48
C SER A 132 8.52 -8.64 6.61
N PRO A 133 8.14 -8.23 7.83
CA PRO A 133 9.01 -8.35 9.00
C PRO A 133 9.62 -9.75 9.10
N PRO A 134 10.95 -9.92 9.32
CA PRO A 134 11.63 -11.21 9.18
C PRO A 134 11.00 -12.36 9.98
N ALA A 135 10.53 -12.08 11.20
CA ALA A 135 9.83 -13.06 12.03
C ALA A 135 8.52 -13.54 11.38
N LYS A 136 7.72 -12.60 10.85
CA LYS A 136 6.45 -12.91 10.19
C LYS A 136 6.66 -13.72 8.91
N GLU A 137 7.64 -13.36 8.08
CA GLU A 137 7.98 -14.14 6.88
C GLU A 137 8.47 -15.55 7.23
N SER A 138 9.28 -15.67 8.30
CA SER A 138 9.75 -16.97 8.78
C SER A 138 8.59 -17.87 9.23
N ASN A 139 7.66 -17.33 10.01
CA ASN A 139 6.47 -18.05 10.48
C ASN A 139 5.57 -18.45 9.30
N PHE A 140 5.34 -17.53 8.36
CA PHE A 140 4.55 -17.81 7.16
C PHE A 140 5.17 -18.94 6.32
N ARG A 141 6.49 -18.90 6.09
CA ARG A 141 7.20 -19.95 5.34
C ARG A 141 7.13 -21.32 6.01
N ALA A 142 7.27 -21.37 7.34
CA ALA A 142 7.13 -22.60 8.10
C ALA A 142 5.71 -23.19 7.95
N ALA A 143 4.68 -22.35 8.10
CA ALA A 143 3.29 -22.77 7.93
C ALA A 143 2.98 -23.20 6.48
N LYS A 144 3.53 -22.49 5.48
CA LYS A 144 3.38 -22.85 4.06
C LYS A 144 3.96 -24.23 3.74
N ASN A 145 5.11 -24.56 4.30
CA ASN A 145 5.72 -25.88 4.10
C ASN A 145 4.87 -27.02 4.69
N LEU A 146 4.11 -26.73 5.75
CA LEU A 146 3.29 -27.73 6.44
C LEU A 146 1.90 -27.88 5.82
N TYR A 147 1.26 -26.78 5.44
CA TYR A 147 -0.16 -26.76 5.05
C TYR A 147 -0.41 -26.37 3.60
N GLY A 148 0.61 -25.91 2.87
CA GLY A 148 0.45 -25.26 1.59
C GLY A 148 -0.10 -23.83 1.69
N SER A 149 -0.30 -23.21 0.53
CA SER A 149 -0.88 -21.88 0.43
C SER A 149 -1.72 -21.71 -0.85
N THR A 150 -2.62 -20.73 -0.82
CA THR A 150 -3.37 -20.23 -1.98
C THR A 150 -3.33 -18.71 -1.99
N PHE A 151 -4.00 -18.07 -2.95
CA PHE A 151 -4.12 -16.62 -3.02
C PHE A 151 -5.54 -16.15 -2.78
N ALA A 152 -5.69 -14.97 -2.18
CA ALA A 152 -6.96 -14.28 -2.02
C ALA A 152 -6.75 -12.77 -1.97
N PHE A 153 -7.77 -12.01 -2.36
CA PHE A 153 -7.76 -10.56 -2.27
C PHE A 153 -8.15 -10.06 -0.88
N HIS A 154 -7.61 -8.89 -0.53
CA HIS A 154 -8.04 -8.10 0.62
C HIS A 154 -8.19 -6.64 0.20
N GLY A 155 -9.36 -6.06 0.46
CA GLY A 155 -9.62 -4.64 0.24
C GLY A 155 -9.68 -3.87 1.55
N SER A 156 -9.22 -2.62 1.51
CA SER A 156 -9.27 -1.70 2.64
C SER A 156 -9.28 -0.26 2.15
N HIS A 157 -9.84 0.63 2.97
CA HIS A 157 -9.80 2.07 2.74
C HIS A 157 -8.35 2.59 2.68
N ILE A 158 -8.13 3.66 1.91
CA ILE A 158 -6.77 4.15 1.65
C ILE A 158 -6.02 4.52 2.93
N GLU A 159 -6.70 5.11 3.91
CA GLU A 159 -6.09 5.54 5.17
C GLU A 159 -5.46 4.39 5.99
N ASN A 160 -5.88 3.14 5.75
CA ASN A 160 -5.37 1.99 6.50
C ASN A 160 -4.06 1.43 5.90
N TRP A 161 -3.78 1.69 4.62
CA TRP A 161 -2.63 1.08 3.94
C TRP A 161 -1.28 1.59 4.43
N HIS A 162 -1.21 2.78 5.03
CA HIS A 162 0.00 3.25 5.73
C HIS A 162 0.47 2.22 6.77
N SER A 163 -0.46 1.69 7.58
CA SER A 163 -0.14 0.66 8.56
C SER A 163 -0.03 -0.72 7.95
N ILE A 164 -0.95 -1.11 7.08
CA ILE A 164 -0.98 -2.46 6.52
C ILE A 164 0.31 -2.78 5.74
N LEU A 165 0.83 -1.85 4.95
CA LEU A 165 2.06 -2.10 4.18
C LEU A 165 3.31 -2.22 5.05
N ARG A 166 3.29 -1.69 6.28
CA ARG A 166 4.45 -1.67 7.17
C ARG A 166 4.41 -2.77 8.23
N ASN A 167 3.21 -3.05 8.75
CA ASN A 167 2.96 -4.02 9.82
C ASN A 167 2.38 -5.34 9.30
N GLY A 168 1.96 -5.37 8.03
CA GLY A 168 1.14 -6.43 7.45
C GLY A 168 -0.32 -6.34 7.89
N LEU A 169 -1.15 -7.20 7.32
CA LEU A 169 -2.51 -7.41 7.80
C LEU A 169 -2.48 -7.99 9.21
N VAL A 170 -3.43 -7.57 10.04
CA VAL A 170 -3.60 -8.02 11.43
C VAL A 170 -5.05 -8.38 11.68
N VAL A 171 -5.30 -9.26 12.64
CA VAL A 171 -6.65 -9.55 13.11
C VAL A 171 -7.20 -8.33 13.86
N ALA A 172 -8.07 -7.58 13.19
CA ALA A 172 -8.64 -6.35 13.73
C ALA A 172 -9.92 -6.58 14.55
N SER A 173 -10.56 -7.75 14.41
CA SER A 173 -11.81 -8.10 15.11
C SER A 173 -11.68 -7.93 16.63
N ASN A 174 -12.72 -7.35 17.24
CA ASN A 174 -12.82 -7.01 18.66
C ASN A 174 -11.74 -6.05 19.17
N THR A 175 -11.11 -5.28 18.28
CA THR A 175 -10.13 -4.24 18.63
C THR A 175 -10.58 -2.86 18.13
N ARG A 176 -9.83 -1.81 18.51
CA ARG A 176 -10.03 -0.44 17.99
C ARG A 176 -9.79 -0.32 16.47
N LEU A 177 -9.15 -1.31 15.85
CA LEU A 177 -8.91 -1.35 14.42
C LEU A 177 -10.12 -1.85 13.62
N GLN A 178 -11.11 -2.47 14.26
CA GLN A 178 -12.30 -2.99 13.58
C GLN A 178 -13.13 -1.87 12.94
N LEU A 179 -13.41 -2.00 11.64
CA LEU A 179 -14.31 -1.12 10.89
C LEU A 179 -15.66 -1.78 10.59
N HIS A 180 -15.62 -3.05 10.20
CA HIS A 180 -16.79 -3.85 9.83
C HIS A 180 -17.05 -4.91 10.91
N GLY A 181 -18.29 -5.41 11.00
CA GLY A 181 -18.61 -6.51 11.88
C GLY A 181 -17.79 -7.78 11.59
N ALA A 182 -17.62 -8.63 12.59
CA ALA A 182 -16.93 -9.92 12.47
C ALA A 182 -17.95 -11.06 12.28
N MET A 183 -18.77 -10.98 11.22
CA MET A 183 -19.94 -11.84 11.00
C MET A 183 -19.62 -13.35 11.00
N PHE A 184 -18.45 -13.72 10.47
CA PHE A 184 -17.98 -15.11 10.38
C PHE A 184 -16.87 -15.43 11.38
N GLY A 185 -16.81 -14.68 12.48
CA GLY A 185 -15.82 -14.85 13.53
C GLY A 185 -14.62 -13.91 13.43
N SER A 186 -13.73 -14.02 14.41
CA SER A 186 -12.55 -13.15 14.54
C SER A 186 -11.46 -13.55 13.54
N GLY A 187 -11.02 -12.61 12.70
CA GLY A 187 -9.94 -12.88 11.77
C GLY A 187 -9.70 -11.77 10.74
N ILE A 188 -8.75 -12.02 9.84
CA ILE A 188 -8.53 -11.25 8.62
C ILE A 188 -9.50 -11.77 7.56
N TYR A 189 -10.30 -10.86 6.99
CA TYR A 189 -11.28 -11.19 5.96
C TYR A 189 -10.65 -11.04 4.57
N LEU A 190 -10.74 -12.09 3.77
CA LEU A 190 -10.26 -12.14 2.39
C LEU A 190 -11.33 -12.74 1.49
N SER A 191 -11.14 -12.64 0.18
CA SER A 191 -12.01 -13.28 -0.81
C SER A 191 -11.20 -13.71 -2.03
N PRO A 192 -11.43 -14.91 -2.59
CA PRO A 192 -10.82 -15.26 -3.85
C PRO A 192 -11.37 -14.43 -5.02
N LEU A 193 -12.58 -13.87 -4.89
CA LEU A 193 -13.21 -12.93 -5.83
C LEU A 193 -12.79 -11.48 -5.56
N SER A 194 -12.33 -10.77 -6.59
CA SER A 194 -11.92 -9.37 -6.48
C SER A 194 -13.08 -8.42 -6.17
N SER A 195 -14.28 -8.66 -6.72
CA SER A 195 -15.52 -7.87 -6.48
C SER A 195 -15.79 -7.62 -5.00
N ILE A 196 -15.75 -8.69 -4.19
CA ILE A 196 -16.01 -8.63 -2.75
C ILE A 196 -14.98 -7.73 -2.08
N SER A 197 -13.70 -7.93 -2.37
CA SER A 197 -12.62 -7.13 -1.78
C SER A 197 -12.68 -5.66 -2.20
N PHE A 198 -12.95 -5.37 -3.48
CA PHE A 198 -13.13 -3.98 -3.92
C PHE A 198 -14.25 -3.27 -3.15
N GLY A 199 -15.33 -3.97 -2.79
CA GLY A 199 -16.38 -3.43 -1.93
C GLY A 199 -15.85 -2.79 -0.64
N TYR A 200 -14.80 -3.36 -0.05
CA TYR A 200 -14.13 -2.88 1.17
C TYR A 200 -13.03 -1.83 0.91
N SER A 201 -12.70 -1.53 -0.34
CA SER A 201 -11.77 -0.47 -0.75
C SER A 201 -12.47 0.86 -1.04
N ALA A 202 -13.60 1.13 -0.36
CA ALA A 202 -14.51 2.24 -0.64
C ALA A 202 -15.05 2.26 -2.09
N CYS A 203 -15.14 1.10 -2.76
CA CYS A 203 -15.75 1.00 -4.10
C CYS A 203 -17.28 1.03 -4.04
N LEU A 204 -17.89 0.53 -2.97
CA LEU A 204 -19.35 0.38 -2.92
C LEU A 204 -20.11 1.71 -2.93
N THR A 205 -19.52 2.79 -2.39
CA THR A 205 -20.09 4.14 -2.51
C THR A 205 -20.10 4.65 -3.96
N ALA A 206 -19.25 4.12 -4.84
CA ALA A 206 -19.34 4.40 -6.27
C ALA A 206 -20.45 3.57 -6.93
N LEU A 207 -20.62 2.29 -6.58
CA LEU A 207 -21.67 1.43 -7.15
C LEU A 207 -23.09 1.91 -6.80
N ILE A 208 -23.33 2.44 -5.60
CA ILE A 208 -24.64 3.02 -5.22
C ILE A 208 -24.87 4.39 -5.89
N LYS A 209 -23.81 5.11 -6.26
CA LYS A 209 -23.94 6.38 -7.00
C LYS A 209 -24.11 6.21 -8.52
N PHE A 210 -23.82 5.03 -9.07
CA PHE A 210 -24.08 4.74 -10.49
C PHE A 210 -25.58 4.66 -10.83
N SER A 211 -26.48 4.69 -9.83
CA SER A 211 -27.92 4.80 -10.05
C SER A 211 -28.39 6.24 -10.32
N HIS A 212 -27.59 7.26 -9.98
CA HIS A 212 -28.00 8.65 -10.18
C HIS A 212 -26.82 9.56 -10.57
N VAL A 213 -26.91 10.07 -11.81
CA VAL A 213 -26.17 11.20 -12.40
C VAL A 213 -24.79 10.84 -13.00
N PHE A 214 -24.84 10.37 -14.26
CA PHE A 214 -23.76 10.62 -15.22
C PHE A 214 -23.75 12.10 -15.58
N THR A 215 -22.85 12.88 -15.00
CA THR A 215 -22.25 14.01 -15.70
C THR A 215 -20.82 13.62 -16.02
N SER A 216 -20.65 13.08 -17.23
CA SER A 216 -19.36 12.83 -17.85
C SER A 216 -18.64 14.15 -18.07
N GLN A 217 -17.83 14.59 -17.10
CA GLN A 217 -16.75 15.52 -17.43
C GLN A 217 -15.71 14.73 -18.22
N SER A 218 -15.70 14.99 -19.52
CA SER A 218 -14.64 14.64 -20.46
C SER A 218 -13.28 15.10 -19.91
N GLN A 219 -12.60 14.24 -19.16
CA GLN A 219 -11.14 14.35 -19.06
C GLN A 219 -10.52 13.69 -20.29
N LYS A 220 -9.67 14.46 -20.96
CA LYS A 220 -8.94 14.04 -22.15
C LYS A 220 -8.20 12.73 -21.88
N LYS A 221 -8.62 11.64 -22.54
CA LYS A 221 -7.78 10.46 -22.77
C LYS A 221 -6.52 10.93 -23.49
N GLY A 222 -5.41 11.11 -22.78
CA GLY A 222 -4.20 11.65 -23.44
C GLY A 222 -2.91 11.73 -22.63
N GLN A 223 -2.92 11.60 -21.31
CA GLN A 223 -1.67 11.49 -20.55
C GLN A 223 -1.85 10.43 -19.46
N GLN A 224 -1.17 9.28 -19.59
CA GLN A 224 -0.92 8.43 -18.44
C GLN A 224 -0.06 9.27 -17.49
N SER A 225 -0.64 9.73 -16.38
CA SER A 225 0.16 10.38 -15.35
C SER A 225 1.19 9.36 -14.85
N GLN A 226 2.45 9.76 -14.86
CA GLN A 226 3.56 8.92 -14.37
C GLN A 226 3.57 8.81 -12.84
N PHE A 227 2.81 9.67 -12.16
CA PHE A 227 2.74 9.82 -10.69
C PHE A 227 1.27 9.85 -10.24
N LEU A 228 1.02 9.51 -8.97
CA LEU A 228 -0.33 9.41 -8.41
C LEU A 228 -0.85 10.83 -8.12
N GLN A 229 -1.58 11.40 -9.07
CA GLN A 229 -2.08 12.77 -8.96
C GLN A 229 -3.46 12.82 -8.32
N SER A 230 -4.19 11.70 -8.35
CA SER A 230 -5.55 11.64 -7.84
C SER A 230 -5.57 11.56 -6.31
N ARG A 231 -6.44 12.35 -5.68
CA ARG A 231 -6.79 12.18 -4.25
C ARG A 231 -7.73 11.01 -4.02
N ASN A 232 -8.30 10.43 -5.08
CA ASN A 232 -9.26 9.33 -5.01
C ASN A 232 -8.62 8.04 -5.52
N LEU A 233 -7.75 7.48 -4.67
CA LEU A 233 -7.06 6.22 -4.94
C LEU A 233 -7.86 5.07 -4.34
N LYS A 234 -8.10 4.03 -5.15
CA LYS A 234 -8.62 2.75 -4.68
C LYS A 234 -7.51 1.73 -4.71
N CYS A 235 -7.43 0.94 -3.65
CA CYS A 235 -6.33 0.03 -3.41
C CYS A 235 -6.83 -1.36 -3.05
N ILE A 236 -6.18 -2.39 -3.57
CA ILE A 236 -6.48 -3.79 -3.24
C ILE A 236 -5.17 -4.57 -3.14
N ALA A 237 -5.10 -5.46 -2.16
CA ALA A 237 -3.97 -6.37 -1.99
C ALA A 237 -4.34 -7.77 -2.50
N LEU A 238 -3.37 -8.45 -3.12
CA LEU A 238 -3.42 -9.89 -3.33
C LEU A 238 -2.47 -10.54 -2.32
N CYS A 239 -3.05 -11.36 -1.46
CA CYS A 239 -2.37 -12.00 -0.36
C CYS A 239 -2.18 -13.48 -0.65
N GLU A 240 -1.06 -14.03 -0.20
CA GLU A 240 -0.84 -15.46 -0.06
C GLU A 240 -1.36 -15.89 1.32
N VAL A 241 -2.13 -16.97 1.34
CA VAL A 241 -2.91 -17.42 2.50
C VAL A 241 -2.62 -18.90 2.76
N ILE A 242 -2.29 -19.24 4.00
CA ILE A 242 -2.02 -20.61 4.41
C ILE A 242 -3.31 -21.43 4.40
N THR A 243 -3.25 -22.64 3.83
CA THR A 243 -4.40 -23.57 3.70
C THR A 243 -4.50 -24.56 4.86
N SER A 244 -4.28 -24.08 6.09
CA SER A 244 -4.46 -24.87 7.32
C SER A 244 -5.94 -25.09 7.64
N SER A 245 -6.25 -25.96 8.61
CA SER A 245 -7.60 -26.17 9.15
C SER A 245 -8.26 -24.90 9.68
N ASP A 246 -7.45 -23.93 10.13
CA ASP A 246 -7.91 -22.66 10.70
C ASP A 246 -8.42 -21.67 9.63
N LEU A 247 -8.24 -21.97 8.34
CA LEU A 247 -8.79 -21.14 7.27
C LEU A 247 -10.29 -21.43 7.14
N HIS A 248 -11.12 -20.53 7.67
CA HIS A 248 -12.57 -20.67 7.61
C HIS A 248 -13.09 -20.11 6.29
N LYS A 249 -13.81 -20.92 5.51
CA LYS A 249 -14.40 -20.53 4.22
C LYS A 249 -15.92 -20.53 4.30
N HIS A 250 -16.51 -19.35 4.11
CA HIS A 250 -17.96 -19.14 4.05
C HIS A 250 -18.33 -18.71 2.63
N GLY A 251 -18.34 -19.68 1.71
CA GLY A 251 -18.38 -19.42 0.28
C GLY A 251 -17.14 -18.64 -0.17
N GLU A 252 -17.36 -17.45 -0.73
CA GLU A 252 -16.30 -16.57 -1.24
C GLU A 252 -15.75 -15.60 -0.17
N ILE A 253 -16.19 -15.71 1.09
CA ILE A 253 -15.64 -14.93 2.20
C ILE A 253 -14.82 -15.84 3.08
N TRP A 254 -13.54 -15.55 3.18
CA TRP A 254 -12.57 -16.34 3.94
C TRP A 254 -12.11 -15.56 5.17
N VAL A 255 -12.02 -16.25 6.30
CA VAL A 255 -11.59 -15.67 7.57
C VAL A 255 -10.35 -16.41 8.06
N VAL A 256 -9.28 -15.66 8.28
CA VAL A 256 -8.01 -16.19 8.78
C VAL A 256 -7.78 -15.67 10.20
N PRO A 257 -7.90 -16.52 11.24
CA PRO A 257 -7.76 -16.11 12.64
C PRO A 257 -6.30 -15.89 13.06
N ASN A 258 -5.32 -16.41 12.31
CA ASN A 258 -3.89 -16.22 12.58
C ASN A 258 -3.28 -15.18 11.64
N THR A 259 -2.71 -14.11 12.20
CA THR A 259 -2.03 -13.05 11.44
C THR A 259 -0.82 -13.56 10.66
N ASP A 260 -0.13 -14.60 11.15
CA ASP A 260 1.04 -15.17 10.50
C ASP A 260 0.69 -16.09 9.32
N HIS A 261 -0.61 -16.36 9.11
CA HIS A 261 -1.11 -17.17 7.99
C HIS A 261 -1.49 -16.33 6.76
N VAL A 262 -1.25 -15.02 6.79
CA VAL A 262 -1.53 -14.11 5.67
C VAL A 262 -0.31 -13.27 5.37
N CYS A 263 0.14 -13.30 4.12
CA CYS A 263 1.18 -12.43 3.62
C CYS A 263 0.72 -11.65 2.40
N THR A 264 0.79 -10.32 2.46
CA THR A 264 0.54 -9.49 1.27
C THR A 264 1.69 -9.65 0.29
N ARG A 265 1.38 -10.09 -0.95
CA ARG A 265 2.39 -10.27 -2.01
C ARG A 265 2.30 -9.15 -3.03
N PHE A 266 1.11 -8.81 -3.47
CA PHE A 266 0.91 -7.74 -4.45
C PHE A 266 -0.02 -6.66 -3.94
N PHE A 267 0.19 -5.47 -4.47
CA PHE A 267 -0.62 -4.30 -4.19
C PHE A 267 -0.95 -3.58 -5.49
N PHE A 268 -2.22 -3.23 -5.68
CA PHE A 268 -2.72 -2.62 -6.91
C PHE A 268 -3.42 -1.31 -6.57
N VAL A 269 -3.11 -0.28 -7.34
CA VAL A 269 -3.66 1.06 -7.17
C VAL A 269 -4.44 1.46 -8.42
N TYR A 270 -5.60 2.07 -8.21
CA TYR A 270 -6.46 2.59 -9.25
C TYR A 270 -6.76 4.06 -8.97
N GLU A 271 -6.64 4.90 -9.99
CA GLU A 271 -6.88 6.35 -9.90
C GLU A 271 -8.28 6.71 -10.43
N ASP A 272 -8.77 7.88 -10.04
CA ASP A 272 -9.95 8.54 -10.63
C ASP A 272 -11.21 7.68 -10.64
N GLY A 273 -11.41 6.93 -9.56
CA GLY A 273 -12.60 6.10 -9.38
C GLY A 273 -12.62 4.81 -10.20
N GLN A 274 -11.59 4.56 -11.03
CA GLN A 274 -11.42 3.28 -11.71
C GLN A 274 -11.30 2.15 -10.67
N VAL A 275 -11.79 0.98 -11.05
CA VAL A 275 -11.60 -0.27 -10.30
C VAL A 275 -11.09 -1.31 -11.27
N GLY A 276 -10.36 -2.30 -10.73
CA GLY A 276 -9.96 -3.45 -11.51
C GLY A 276 -11.16 -4.27 -11.94
N ASP A 277 -10.87 -5.30 -12.74
CA ASP A 277 -11.89 -6.28 -13.08
C ASP A 277 -12.44 -6.93 -11.79
N THR A 278 -13.77 -6.86 -11.64
CA THR A 278 -14.50 -7.34 -10.46
C THR A 278 -14.84 -8.83 -10.56
N SER A 279 -14.59 -9.45 -11.71
CA SER A 279 -14.86 -10.86 -11.98
C SER A 279 -13.67 -11.79 -11.72
N ILE A 280 -12.52 -11.25 -11.31
CA ILE A 280 -11.30 -12.06 -11.11
C ILE A 280 -11.48 -13.00 -9.93
N ASN A 281 -11.27 -14.29 -10.19
CA ASN A 281 -11.21 -15.34 -9.19
C ASN A 281 -9.79 -15.94 -9.10
N THR A 282 -9.13 -15.75 -7.96
CA THR A 282 -7.78 -16.30 -7.70
C THR A 282 -7.69 -17.82 -7.72
N GLN A 283 -8.82 -18.53 -7.61
CA GLN A 283 -8.87 -19.99 -7.66
C GLN A 283 -8.96 -20.53 -9.10
N GLU A 284 -9.12 -19.66 -10.11
CA GLU A 284 -9.02 -20.08 -11.51
C GLU A 284 -7.58 -20.52 -11.83
N PRO A 285 -7.39 -21.70 -12.47
CA PRO A 285 -6.05 -22.22 -12.76
C PRO A 285 -5.16 -21.28 -13.59
N SER A 286 -5.76 -20.53 -14.52
CA SER A 286 -5.07 -19.53 -15.35
C SER A 286 -4.51 -18.38 -14.51
N ILE A 287 -5.35 -17.80 -13.65
CA ILE A 287 -5.00 -16.71 -12.73
C ILE A 287 -3.94 -17.18 -11.74
N HIS A 288 -4.16 -18.34 -11.11
CA HIS A 288 -3.23 -18.92 -10.14
C HIS A 288 -1.83 -19.14 -10.75
N LYS A 289 -1.78 -19.74 -11.96
CA LYS A 289 -0.52 -19.97 -12.68
C LYS A 289 0.20 -18.67 -13.03
N GLU A 290 -0.54 -17.63 -13.41
CA GLU A 290 0.03 -16.32 -13.70
C GLU A 290 0.66 -15.69 -12.46
N ILE A 291 -0.02 -15.77 -11.30
CA ILE A 291 0.50 -15.27 -10.01
C ILE A 291 1.82 -15.98 -9.66
N LEU A 292 1.83 -17.31 -9.67
CA LEU A 292 3.02 -18.10 -9.35
C LEU A 292 4.19 -17.81 -10.29
N ARG A 293 3.92 -17.64 -11.59
CA ARG A 293 4.95 -17.29 -12.58
C ARG A 293 5.61 -15.95 -12.24
N VAL A 294 4.82 -14.94 -11.87
CA VAL A 294 5.35 -13.61 -11.53
C VAL A 294 6.18 -13.67 -10.24
N ILE A 295 5.73 -14.39 -9.21
CA ILE A 295 6.52 -14.57 -7.97
C ILE A 295 7.82 -15.31 -8.28
N GLY A 296 7.75 -16.43 -8.99
CA GLY A 296 8.90 -17.28 -9.31
C GLY A 296 9.98 -16.57 -10.12
N ASN A 297 9.58 -15.75 -11.10
CA ASN A 297 10.52 -14.94 -11.89
C ASN A 297 11.31 -13.96 -11.03
N GLN A 298 10.69 -13.39 -9.99
CA GLN A 298 11.34 -12.39 -9.12
C GLN A 298 12.28 -13.04 -8.12
N THR A 299 11.98 -14.26 -7.66
CA THR A 299 12.90 -15.04 -6.83
C THR A 299 14.11 -15.59 -7.59
N ALA A 300 14.01 -15.75 -8.91
CA ALA A 300 15.09 -16.25 -9.75
C ALA A 300 16.08 -15.15 -10.21
N THR A 301 15.68 -13.89 -10.12
CA THR A 301 16.50 -12.73 -10.52
C THR A 301 17.07 -11.93 -9.34
N GLY A 302 16.82 -12.39 -8.11
CA GLY A 302 17.26 -11.75 -6.86
C GLY A 302 18.51 -12.36 -6.26
#